data_AF-A0A419DT98-F1
#
_entry.id   AF-A0A419DT98-F1
#
_cell.length_a   1.000
_cell.length_b   1.000
_cell.length_c   1.000
_cell.angle_alpha   90.00
_cell.angle_beta   90.00
_cell.angle_gamma   90.00
#
_symmetry.space_group_name_H-M   'P 1'
#
loop_
_entity.id
_entity.type
_entity.pdbx_description
1 polymer ?
#
loop_
_entity_poly.entity_id
_entity_poly.type
_entity_poly.pdbx_seq_one_letter_code
_entity_poly.pdbx_strand_id
1 'polypeptide(L)'
;MEFTHWKRRMQDHFERMGFDLRIERLAMQDMLKLEATHGAFLFFPITITLYERMGWQMVAIESHHPEEVDDLFAEAQVQSLFQMTMMTFEEEEREFILGFYSNTGRYLTDQVSSTGQLIRVIEEEWNDGEVLRISTFESFPGLFVAPAFAHQTYAFAPDGDDWQVLVGRTGRPASDYRFDGHVLSAHRVPEGELFTPAPIRVPIHQFEEVRKQLRTEQVEIETFLQQAMETIRQYDPSFGFAWRGTVTFFHGIPVNPFAQRLWLEEGQKRFRVMQQGSRRILAIGATSDETIQLLDQAVGAGEPDGTPVSAVGQLLLGIWQQFESDEATYLTAVDCEGISRQQAENRIRHSLARREPIEWIDRAQNGNDSCRFGGLTLTFPHRPPGVVRIRRTDESTAVAEQTDTP
;
A
#
# COMPACT_ATOMS: atom_id res chain seq x y z
N MET A 1 20.87 -16.47 31.72
CA MET A 1 20.21 -15.61 30.73
C MET A 1 21.32 -14.72 30.20
N GLU A 2 21.89 -15.10 29.05
CA GLU A 2 23.04 -14.41 28.49
C GLU A 2 22.59 -13.04 28.02
N PHE A 3 23.09 -12.02 28.70
CA PHE A 3 23.06 -10.66 28.20
C PHE A 3 23.89 -10.66 26.90
N THR A 4 23.28 -10.42 25.74
CA THR A 4 24.03 -10.39 24.48
C THR A 4 25.04 -9.24 24.51
N HIS A 5 26.31 -9.55 24.19
CA HIS A 5 27.47 -8.68 24.44
C HIS A 5 27.30 -7.29 23.80
N TRP A 6 26.59 -7.19 22.68
CA TRP A 6 26.35 -5.94 21.95
C TRP A 6 25.54 -4.90 22.72
N LYS A 7 24.48 -5.28 23.45
CA LYS A 7 23.62 -4.34 24.19
C LYS A 7 24.41 -3.57 25.27
N ARG A 8 25.43 -4.22 25.84
CA ARG A 8 26.31 -3.63 26.88
C ARG A 8 27.34 -2.74 26.25
N ARG A 9 27.95 -3.18 25.14
CA ARG A 9 28.86 -2.31 24.39
C ARG A 9 28.15 -1.03 23.94
N MET A 10 26.91 -1.14 23.46
CA MET A 10 26.07 0.01 23.11
C MET A 10 25.78 0.92 24.30
N GLN A 11 25.42 0.35 25.45
CA GLN A 11 25.26 1.11 26.70
C GLN A 11 26.56 1.86 27.07
N ASP A 12 27.69 1.14 27.13
CA ASP A 12 29.00 1.71 27.48
C ASP A 12 29.41 2.81 26.48
N HIS A 13 29.05 2.66 25.20
CA HIS A 13 29.30 3.66 24.15
C HIS A 13 28.48 4.94 24.39
N PHE A 14 27.19 4.83 24.71
CA PHE A 14 26.37 6.00 25.06
C PHE A 14 26.89 6.72 26.32
N GLU A 15 27.31 5.98 27.35
CA GLU A 15 27.92 6.58 28.55
C GLU A 15 29.22 7.33 28.22
N ARG A 16 30.08 6.78 27.34
CA ARG A 16 31.31 7.45 26.87
C ARG A 16 31.03 8.71 26.05
N MET A 17 29.92 8.74 25.32
CA MET A 17 29.48 9.94 24.61
C MET A 17 29.00 11.05 25.56
N GLY A 18 28.78 10.75 26.85
CA GLY A 18 28.36 11.72 27.86
C GLY A 18 26.86 11.70 28.18
N PHE A 19 26.15 10.64 27.78
CA PHE A 19 24.74 10.47 28.16
C PHE A 19 24.62 10.06 29.63
N ASP A 20 23.68 10.68 30.34
CA ASP A 20 23.20 10.15 31.62
C ASP A 20 22.09 9.13 31.33
N LEU A 21 22.30 7.88 31.76
CA LEU A 21 21.45 6.73 31.42
C LEU A 21 20.75 6.19 32.67
N ARG A 22 19.43 6.11 32.61
CA ARG A 22 18.64 5.29 33.52
C ARG A 22 18.22 4.00 32.82
N ILE A 23 18.61 2.88 33.42
CA ILE A 23 18.55 1.56 32.78
C ILE A 23 17.41 0.75 33.38
N GLU A 24 16.52 0.26 32.53
CA GLU A 24 15.48 -0.70 32.88
C GLU A 24 15.71 -2.00 32.09
N ARG A 25 15.88 -3.12 32.81
CA ARG A 25 16.13 -4.44 32.22
C ARG A 25 14.83 -5.24 32.20
N LEU A 26 14.34 -5.52 31.00
CA LEU A 26 13.15 -6.34 30.79
C LEU A 26 13.58 -7.77 30.43
N ALA A 27 14.10 -8.47 31.44
CA ALA A 27 14.74 -9.79 31.27
C ALA A 27 13.81 -10.85 30.65
N MET A 28 12.48 -10.76 30.88
CA MET A 28 11.52 -11.68 30.27
C MET A 28 11.32 -11.46 28.76
N GLN A 29 11.80 -10.34 28.22
CA GLN A 29 11.63 -9.96 26.82
C GLN A 29 12.96 -9.84 26.06
N ASP A 30 14.09 -10.13 26.73
CA ASP A 30 15.44 -9.87 26.22
C ASP A 30 15.59 -8.45 25.64
N MET A 31 15.07 -7.45 26.35
CA MET A 31 15.16 -6.05 25.96
C MET A 31 15.89 -5.23 27.02
N LEU A 32 16.62 -4.21 26.53
CA LEU A 32 17.25 -3.19 27.36
C LEU A 32 16.66 -1.83 27.03
N LYS A 33 16.02 -1.19 28.00
CA LYS A 33 15.50 0.17 27.88
C LYS A 33 16.44 1.14 28.58
N LEU A 34 16.86 2.17 27.85
CA LEU A 34 17.78 3.22 28.29
C LEU A 34 17.05 4.55 28.18
N GLU A 35 16.65 5.12 29.31
CA GLU A 35 16.23 6.53 29.36
C GLU A 35 17.50 7.37 29.34
N ALA A 36 17.71 8.10 28.25
CA ALA A 36 18.96 8.79 27.98
C ALA A 36 18.74 10.31 27.91
N THR A 37 19.59 11.06 28.60
CA THR A 37 19.60 12.52 28.55
C THR A 37 21.01 13.02 28.24
N HIS A 38 21.13 13.98 27.32
CA HIS A 38 22.41 14.55 26.94
C HIS A 38 22.34 16.06 26.86
N GLY A 39 23.03 16.74 27.77
CA GLY A 39 22.95 18.19 27.93
C GLY A 39 23.44 19.02 26.72
N ALA A 40 24.17 18.41 25.77
CA ALA A 40 24.74 19.13 24.62
C ALA A 40 24.16 18.76 23.25
N PHE A 41 23.32 17.73 23.14
CA PHE A 41 22.87 17.22 21.82
C PHE A 41 21.36 17.18 21.65
N LEU A 42 20.59 17.08 22.73
CA LEU A 42 19.15 16.92 22.65
C LEU A 42 18.46 18.01 23.46
N PHE A 43 17.44 18.63 22.84
CA PHE A 43 16.55 19.58 23.53
C PHE A 43 15.58 18.88 24.50
N PHE A 44 15.48 17.55 24.41
CA PHE A 44 14.51 16.74 25.15
C PHE A 44 15.10 15.36 25.49
N PRO A 45 14.60 14.69 26.54
CA PRO A 45 14.94 13.30 26.84
C PRO A 45 14.55 12.36 25.71
N ILE A 46 15.32 11.27 25.53
CA ILE A 46 14.97 10.17 24.64
C ILE A 46 14.92 8.86 25.42
N THR A 47 14.16 7.90 24.90
CA THR A 47 14.17 6.51 25.33
C THR A 47 14.72 5.67 24.20
N ILE A 48 15.76 4.91 24.49
CA ILE A 48 16.37 3.98 23.55
C ILE A 48 16.02 2.57 24.01
N THR A 49 15.45 1.76 23.13
CA THR A 49 15.14 0.35 23.39
C THR A 49 15.97 -0.54 22.48
N LEU A 50 16.78 -1.40 23.08
CA LEU A 50 17.65 -2.35 22.40
C LEU A 50 17.05 -3.76 22.48
N TYR A 51 16.86 -4.39 21.34
CA TYR A 51 16.26 -5.72 21.24
C TYR A 51 16.73 -6.43 19.96
N GLU A 52 16.45 -7.71 19.84
CA GLU A 52 16.71 -8.48 18.62
C GLU A 52 15.38 -8.83 17.94
N ARG A 53 15.31 -8.68 16.62
CA ARG A 53 14.12 -9.01 15.84
C ARG A 53 14.49 -9.41 14.43
N MET A 54 14.12 -10.61 14.01
CA MET A 54 14.37 -11.16 12.67
C MET A 54 15.83 -11.03 12.25
N GLY A 55 16.75 -11.40 13.15
CA GLY A 55 18.19 -11.31 12.93
C GLY A 55 18.80 -9.90 13.09
N TRP A 56 17.98 -8.85 13.21
CA TRP A 56 18.47 -7.49 13.43
C TRP A 56 18.80 -7.23 14.89
N GLN A 57 19.89 -6.47 15.10
CA GLN A 57 20.13 -5.77 16.35
C GLN A 57 19.43 -4.41 16.27
N MET A 58 18.30 -4.29 16.95
CA MET A 58 17.41 -3.13 16.84
C MET A 58 17.78 -2.05 17.85
N VAL A 59 17.79 -0.80 17.39
CA VAL A 59 17.92 0.41 18.22
C VAL A 59 16.70 1.29 17.98
N ALA A 60 15.64 1.09 18.78
CA ALA A 60 14.46 1.94 18.70
C ALA A 60 14.64 3.18 19.58
N ILE A 61 14.40 4.37 19.02
CA ILE A 61 14.50 5.65 19.69
C ILE A 61 13.09 6.26 19.75
N GLU A 62 12.72 6.74 20.92
CA GLU A 62 11.51 7.54 21.17
C GLU A 62 11.95 8.86 21.80
N SER A 63 11.43 9.97 21.29
CA SER A 63 11.67 11.28 21.88
C SER A 63 10.50 11.75 22.72
N HIS A 64 10.82 12.36 23.85
CA HIS A 64 9.84 12.97 24.76
C HIS A 64 9.81 14.49 24.57
N HIS A 65 9.69 14.94 23.30
CA HIS A 65 9.58 16.36 22.99
C HIS A 65 8.17 16.90 23.27
N PRO A 66 8.03 18.17 23.69
CA PRO A 66 6.73 18.81 23.82
C PRO A 66 5.97 18.88 22.48
N GLU A 67 4.64 18.94 22.52
CA GLU A 67 3.78 19.01 21.32
C GLU A 67 4.08 20.24 20.45
N GLU A 68 4.69 21.29 21.00
CA GLU A 68 5.07 22.48 20.23
C GLU A 68 6.31 22.28 19.35
N VAL A 69 7.07 21.20 19.55
CA VAL A 69 8.24 20.86 18.74
C VAL A 69 7.80 20.04 17.53
N ASP A 70 8.12 20.54 16.34
CA ASP A 70 7.82 19.85 15.08
C ASP A 70 8.54 18.48 14.98
N ASP A 71 7.80 17.45 14.59
CA ASP A 71 8.31 16.07 14.47
C ASP A 71 9.46 15.97 13.48
N LEU A 72 9.44 16.77 12.40
CA LEU A 72 10.54 16.79 11.42
C LEU A 72 11.84 17.33 12.02
N PHE A 73 11.73 18.34 12.91
CA PHE A 73 12.89 18.86 13.62
C PHE A 73 13.43 17.83 14.61
N ALA A 74 12.57 17.21 15.40
CA ALA A 74 12.95 16.15 16.34
C ALA A 74 13.60 14.96 15.61
N GLU A 75 13.02 14.54 14.48
CA GLU A 75 13.56 13.49 13.62
C GLU A 75 14.97 13.80 13.12
N ALA A 76 15.25 15.02 12.67
CA ALA A 76 16.57 15.41 12.20
C ALA A 76 17.64 15.36 13.30
N GLN A 77 17.28 15.71 14.55
CA GLN A 77 18.16 15.60 15.71
C GLN A 77 18.43 14.13 16.05
N VAL A 78 17.39 13.31 16.11
CA VAL A 78 17.50 11.87 16.38
C VAL A 78 18.32 11.16 15.29
N GLN A 79 18.10 11.50 14.02
CA GLN A 79 18.90 10.96 12.92
C GLN A 79 20.38 11.33 13.07
N SER A 80 20.68 12.59 13.40
CA SER A 80 22.06 13.07 13.56
C SER A 80 22.75 12.36 14.73
N LEU A 81 22.05 12.19 15.86
CA LEU A 81 22.52 11.40 16.98
C LEU A 81 22.81 9.96 16.56
N PHE A 82 21.84 9.31 15.91
CA PHE A 82 21.97 7.92 15.47
C PHE A 82 23.17 7.73 14.55
N GLN A 83 23.37 8.61 13.56
CA GLN A 83 24.52 8.56 12.65
C GLN A 83 25.85 8.69 13.38
N MET A 84 25.96 9.63 14.34
CA MET A 84 27.19 9.79 15.12
C MET A 84 27.49 8.56 15.98
N THR A 85 26.47 7.96 16.58
CA THR A 85 26.63 6.77 17.42
C THR A 85 26.95 5.53 16.57
N MET A 86 26.29 5.36 15.42
CA MET A 86 26.40 4.13 14.62
C MET A 86 27.65 4.07 13.75
N MET A 87 28.12 5.19 13.19
CA MET A 87 29.32 5.23 12.35
C MET A 87 30.52 4.61 13.07
N THR A 88 30.64 4.82 14.39
CA THR A 88 31.73 4.23 15.18
C THR A 88 31.47 2.76 15.52
N PHE A 89 30.22 2.38 15.76
CA PHE A 89 29.88 1.04 16.26
C PHE A 89 29.85 -0.02 15.15
N GLU A 90 29.27 0.28 13.98
CA GLU A 90 29.19 -0.67 12.87
C GLU A 90 30.57 -0.95 12.23
N GLU A 91 31.44 0.06 12.15
CA GLU A 91 32.83 -0.10 11.68
C GLU A 91 33.66 -1.01 12.60
N GLU A 92 33.43 -0.94 13.92
CA GLU A 92 34.18 -1.70 14.92
C GLU A 92 33.65 -3.14 15.09
N GLU A 93 32.33 -3.35 15.02
CA GLU A 93 31.72 -4.61 15.47
C GLU A 93 31.19 -5.50 14.34
N ARG A 94 31.08 -4.99 13.10
CA ARG A 94 30.53 -5.73 11.93
C ARG A 94 29.16 -6.36 12.18
N GLU A 95 28.34 -5.75 13.03
CA GLU A 95 26.99 -6.19 13.33
C GLU A 95 25.96 -5.47 12.44
N PHE A 96 24.84 -6.12 12.13
CA PHE A 96 23.76 -5.52 11.35
C PHE A 96 22.79 -4.79 12.27
N ILE A 97 23.03 -3.49 12.46
CA ILE A 97 22.19 -2.65 13.31
C ILE A 97 21.11 -1.98 12.46
N LEU A 98 19.89 -1.97 12.98
CA LEU A 98 18.78 -1.25 12.39
C LEU A 98 18.19 -0.28 13.42
N GLY A 99 18.26 1.01 13.11
CA GLY A 99 17.64 2.04 13.91
C GLY A 99 16.20 2.28 13.52
N PHE A 100 15.39 2.70 14.48
CA PHE A 100 13.99 3.03 14.25
C PHE A 100 13.57 4.20 15.12
N TYR A 101 12.99 5.25 14.53
CA TYR A 101 12.44 6.38 15.27
C TYR A 101 10.93 6.20 15.43
N SER A 102 10.52 5.93 16.67
CA SER A 102 9.17 5.47 17.00
C SER A 102 8.10 6.53 16.77
N ASN A 103 8.43 7.81 17.00
CA ASN A 103 7.46 8.91 16.88
C ASN A 103 6.97 9.09 15.44
N THR A 104 7.82 8.81 14.43
CA THR A 104 7.50 9.05 13.01
C THR A 104 7.54 7.80 12.14
N GLY A 105 7.86 6.64 12.72
CA GLY A 105 7.95 5.36 12.03
C GLY A 105 9.15 5.21 11.08
N ARG A 106 10.13 6.12 11.14
CA ARG A 106 11.25 6.16 10.20
C ARG A 106 12.36 5.18 10.57
N TYR A 107 12.93 4.48 9.58
CA TYR A 107 14.17 3.75 9.78
C TYR A 107 15.38 4.69 9.82
N LEU A 108 16.29 4.41 10.75
CA LEU A 108 17.56 5.11 10.90
C LEU A 108 18.69 4.16 10.54
N THR A 109 19.57 4.60 9.66
CA THR A 109 20.73 3.83 9.20
C THR A 109 21.92 4.74 9.01
N ASP A 110 23.13 4.20 9.17
CA ASP A 110 24.30 4.80 8.55
C ASP A 110 24.26 4.55 7.03
N GLN A 111 24.33 5.61 6.22
CA GLN A 111 24.16 5.54 4.77
C GLN A 111 25.27 4.74 4.07
N VAL A 112 26.48 4.67 4.66
CA VAL A 112 27.60 3.93 4.08
C VAL A 112 27.60 2.45 4.47
N SER A 113 26.83 2.07 5.48
CA SER A 113 26.72 0.69 5.96
C SER A 113 25.97 -0.22 4.97
N SER A 114 26.14 -1.54 5.11
CA SER A 114 25.38 -2.49 4.30
C SER A 114 23.87 -2.40 4.59
N THR A 115 23.47 -2.10 5.83
CA THR A 115 22.08 -1.85 6.21
C THR A 115 21.53 -0.60 5.50
N GLY A 116 22.29 0.50 5.49
CA GLY A 116 21.89 1.74 4.84
C GLY A 116 21.81 1.61 3.32
N GLN A 117 22.74 0.86 2.71
CA GLN A 117 22.67 0.55 1.28
C GLN A 117 21.44 -0.31 0.94
N LEU A 118 21.09 -1.30 1.78
CA LEU A 118 19.86 -2.09 1.61
C LEU A 118 18.61 -1.19 1.66
N ILE A 119 18.48 -0.37 2.71
CA ILE A 119 17.33 0.53 2.87
C ILE A 119 17.24 1.50 1.70
N ARG A 120 18.37 2.10 1.27
CA ARG A 120 18.40 3.00 0.12
C ARG A 120 17.91 2.32 -1.16
N VAL A 121 18.32 1.08 -1.42
CA VAL A 121 17.86 0.33 -2.60
C VAL A 121 16.37 0.04 -2.53
N ILE A 122 15.82 -0.26 -1.34
CA ILE A 122 14.38 -0.44 -1.17
C ILE A 122 13.63 0.89 -1.38
N GLU A 123 14.12 1.99 -0.82
CA GLU A 123 13.56 3.33 -1.02
C GLU A 123 13.51 3.69 -2.51
N GLU A 124 14.64 3.55 -3.21
CA GLU A 124 14.75 3.85 -4.64
C GLU A 124 13.83 2.99 -5.52
N GLU A 125 13.68 1.69 -5.22
CA GLU A 125 12.96 0.76 -6.10
C GLU A 125 11.48 0.58 -5.74
N TRP A 126 11.13 0.61 -4.46
CA TRP A 126 9.78 0.28 -3.99
C TRP A 126 9.04 1.44 -3.33
N ASN A 127 9.71 2.56 -3.09
CA ASN A 127 9.14 3.75 -2.43
C ASN A 127 9.44 5.06 -3.19
N ASP A 128 9.74 5.00 -4.49
CA ASP A 128 10.00 6.16 -5.36
C ASP A 128 11.09 7.12 -4.83
N GLY A 129 12.05 6.60 -4.06
CA GLY A 129 13.11 7.37 -3.40
C GLY A 129 12.65 8.14 -2.17
N GLU A 130 11.39 8.01 -1.75
CA GLU A 130 10.90 8.57 -0.49
C GLU A 130 11.43 7.76 0.70
N VAL A 131 11.56 8.43 1.85
CA VAL A 131 12.01 7.81 3.09
C VAL A 131 11.04 6.70 3.52
N LEU A 132 11.57 5.51 3.79
CA LEU A 132 10.78 4.40 4.29
C LEU A 132 10.26 4.69 5.70
N ARG A 133 8.94 4.63 5.83
CA ARG A 133 8.22 4.79 7.10
C ARG A 133 7.29 3.61 7.31
N ILE A 134 7.29 3.08 8.52
CA ILE A 134 6.29 2.11 8.95
C ILE A 134 5.13 2.87 9.59
N SER A 135 3.93 2.70 9.03
CA SER A 135 2.70 3.30 9.55
C SER A 135 2.01 2.46 10.63
N THR A 136 2.61 1.33 11.05
CA THR A 136 1.95 0.33 11.91
C THR A 136 2.16 0.60 13.39
N PHE A 137 1.14 0.32 14.19
CA PHE A 137 1.10 0.34 15.66
C PHE A 137 2.02 -0.72 16.34
N GLU A 138 3.08 -1.16 15.67
CA GLU A 138 4.00 -2.16 16.19
C GLU A 138 5.00 -1.51 17.12
N SER A 139 5.01 -1.95 18.39
CA SER A 139 5.93 -1.39 19.40
C SER A 139 7.40 -1.79 19.18
N PHE A 140 7.67 -2.82 18.36
CA PHE A 140 9.02 -3.41 18.16
C PHE A 140 9.19 -3.94 16.72
N PRO A 141 9.29 -3.06 15.72
CA PRO A 141 9.39 -3.48 14.32
C PRO A 141 10.76 -4.08 13.95
N GLY A 142 10.80 -4.94 12.93
CA GLY A 142 12.02 -5.24 12.16
C GLY A 142 12.06 -4.41 10.88
N LEU A 143 12.89 -4.77 9.88
CA LEU A 143 12.85 -4.12 8.55
C LEU A 143 11.65 -4.63 7.73
N PHE A 144 10.48 -4.06 7.99
CA PHE A 144 9.21 -4.30 7.30
C PHE A 144 8.90 -3.22 6.27
N VAL A 145 8.41 -3.66 5.12
CA VAL A 145 8.12 -2.82 3.96
C VAL A 145 6.78 -3.27 3.38
N ALA A 146 5.86 -2.33 3.19
CA ALA A 146 4.54 -2.61 2.59
C ALA A 146 4.34 -1.71 1.36
N PRO A 147 4.98 -2.04 0.22
CA PRO A 147 4.87 -1.22 -0.98
C PRO A 147 3.42 -1.09 -1.44
N ALA A 148 3.05 0.05 -2.01
CA ALA A 148 1.67 0.31 -2.42
C ALA A 148 1.14 -0.70 -3.46
N PHE A 149 2.02 -1.17 -4.36
CA PHE A 149 1.72 -2.18 -5.38
C PHE A 149 1.57 -3.59 -4.82
N ALA A 150 2.12 -3.88 -3.63
CA ALA A 150 2.21 -5.22 -3.09
C ALA A 150 0.96 -5.66 -2.35
N HIS A 151 0.72 -6.97 -2.36
CA HIS A 151 -0.41 -7.63 -1.69
C HIS A 151 -0.01 -8.31 -0.38
N GLN A 152 1.28 -8.38 -0.08
CA GLN A 152 1.86 -8.87 1.18
C GLN A 152 2.90 -7.86 1.66
N THR A 153 3.06 -7.79 2.98
CA THR A 153 4.21 -7.12 3.60
C THR A 153 5.46 -7.92 3.32
N TYR A 154 6.56 -7.24 3.01
CA TYR A 154 7.89 -7.84 2.94
C TYR A 154 8.66 -7.53 4.21
N ALA A 155 9.49 -8.46 4.63
CA ALA A 155 10.52 -8.24 5.63
C ALA A 155 11.88 -8.63 5.04
N PHE A 156 12.91 -7.94 5.48
CA PHE A 156 14.29 -8.27 5.14
C PHE A 156 15.03 -8.61 6.42
N ALA A 157 15.82 -9.67 6.41
CA ALA A 157 16.58 -10.12 7.56
C ALA A 157 18.01 -10.51 7.13
N PRO A 158 19.04 -10.23 7.94
CA PRO A 158 20.34 -10.85 7.77
C PRO A 158 20.24 -12.34 8.13
N ASP A 159 20.69 -13.22 7.23
CA ASP A 159 20.84 -14.66 7.45
C ASP A 159 22.22 -15.11 6.98
N GLY A 160 23.18 -15.14 7.90
CA GLY A 160 24.59 -15.38 7.57
C GLY A 160 25.15 -14.27 6.67
N ASP A 161 25.60 -14.64 5.47
CA ASP A 161 26.18 -13.72 4.48
C ASP A 161 25.15 -13.21 3.45
N ASP A 162 23.86 -13.53 3.64
CA ASP A 162 22.78 -13.18 2.72
C ASP A 162 21.70 -12.31 3.40
N TRP A 163 21.09 -11.43 2.61
CA TRP A 163 19.77 -10.86 2.87
C TRP A 163 18.71 -11.89 2.53
N GLN A 164 17.99 -12.37 3.55
CA GLN A 164 16.81 -13.22 3.40
C GLN A 164 15.57 -12.33 3.28
N VAL A 165 14.79 -12.55 2.22
CA VAL A 165 13.48 -11.91 2.07
C VAL A 165 12.41 -12.79 2.68
N LEU A 166 11.54 -12.21 3.50
CA LEU A 166 10.38 -12.87 4.05
C LEU A 166 9.11 -12.12 3.66
N VAL A 167 8.00 -12.82 3.70
CA VAL A 167 6.69 -12.29 3.32
C VAL A 167 5.66 -12.56 4.39
N GLY A 168 4.81 -11.58 4.67
CA GLY A 168 3.75 -11.68 5.66
C GLY A 168 2.67 -12.65 5.20
N ARG A 169 2.18 -13.50 6.11
CA ARG A 169 1.13 -14.50 5.80
C ARG A 169 -0.23 -13.85 5.49
N THR A 170 -0.48 -12.64 5.97
CA THR A 170 -1.71 -11.87 5.74
C THR A 170 -1.38 -10.59 4.96
N GLY A 171 -2.24 -10.23 3.99
CA GLY A 171 -1.99 -9.09 3.12
C GLY A 171 -2.11 -7.75 3.86
N ARG A 172 -1.09 -6.90 3.68
CA ARG A 172 -0.78 -5.65 4.42
C ARG A 172 -0.76 -5.84 5.95
N PRO A 173 0.15 -5.16 6.69
CA PRO A 173 0.15 -5.23 8.14
C PRO A 173 -0.92 -4.25 8.65
N ALA A 174 -2.19 -4.63 8.48
CA ALA A 174 -3.33 -3.86 8.92
C ALA A 174 -4.45 -4.83 9.32
N SER A 175 -4.14 -5.64 10.32
CA SER A 175 -5.00 -6.17 11.37
C SER A 175 -4.55 -7.58 11.77
N ASP A 176 -3.73 -7.59 12.81
CA ASP A 176 -3.19 -8.76 13.48
C ASP A 176 -4.33 -9.51 14.19
N TYR A 177 -5.14 -10.24 13.41
CA TYR A 177 -6.15 -11.17 13.92
C TYR A 177 -5.71 -12.59 13.62
N ARG A 178 -5.57 -13.41 14.66
CA ARG A 178 -5.69 -14.86 14.47
C ARG A 178 -7.07 -15.17 13.89
N PHE A 179 -7.21 -16.31 13.21
CA PHE A 179 -8.49 -16.81 12.70
C PHE A 179 -9.58 -16.93 13.80
N ASP A 180 -9.20 -16.94 15.08
CA ASP A 180 -10.08 -16.96 16.26
C ASP A 180 -10.48 -15.56 16.80
N GLY A 181 -10.03 -14.47 16.15
CA GLY A 181 -10.39 -13.09 16.50
C GLY A 181 -9.56 -12.47 17.63
N HIS A 182 -8.51 -13.13 18.13
CA HIS A 182 -7.60 -12.50 19.08
C HIS A 182 -6.67 -11.48 18.40
N VAL A 183 -6.59 -10.28 18.99
CA VAL A 183 -5.60 -9.25 18.64
C VAL A 183 -4.22 -9.76 19.02
N LEU A 184 -3.37 -9.96 18.01
CA LEU A 184 -1.98 -10.33 18.21
C LEU A 184 -1.17 -9.08 18.58
N SER A 185 -0.26 -9.22 19.53
CA SER A 185 0.79 -8.23 19.78
C SER A 185 2.07 -8.78 19.15
N ALA A 186 2.58 -8.14 18.10
CA ALA A 186 3.66 -8.67 17.24
C ALA A 186 4.92 -9.18 17.97
N HIS A 187 5.28 -8.61 19.14
CA HIS A 187 6.42 -9.05 19.96
C HIS A 187 6.20 -10.37 20.71
N ARG A 188 4.94 -10.83 20.82
CA ARG A 188 4.58 -12.11 21.48
C ARG A 188 4.38 -13.24 20.48
N VAL A 189 4.38 -12.93 19.19
CA VAL A 189 4.19 -13.89 18.12
C VAL A 189 5.58 -14.33 17.63
N PRO A 190 5.85 -15.65 17.60
CA PRO A 190 7.05 -16.19 16.98
C PRO A 190 7.21 -15.66 15.54
N GLU A 191 8.43 -15.37 15.12
CA GLU A 191 8.71 -14.78 13.80
C GLU A 191 8.16 -15.64 12.65
N GLY A 192 8.29 -16.96 12.77
CA GLY A 192 7.75 -17.92 11.80
C GLY A 192 6.21 -18.03 11.78
N GLU A 193 5.52 -17.38 12.72
CA GLU A 193 4.07 -17.26 12.69
C GLU A 193 3.61 -16.02 11.90
N LEU A 194 4.41 -14.95 11.85
CA LEU A 194 4.10 -13.70 11.13
C LEU A 194 4.60 -13.70 9.68
N PHE A 195 5.85 -14.13 9.50
CA PHE A 195 6.55 -14.09 8.23
C PHE A 195 7.05 -15.47 7.81
N THR A 196 7.01 -15.73 6.50
CA THR A 196 7.53 -16.95 5.90
C THR A 196 8.70 -16.60 4.97
N PRO A 197 9.81 -17.35 5.02
CA PRO A 197 10.94 -17.08 4.13
C PRO A 197 10.54 -17.35 2.68
N ALA A 198 10.78 -16.38 1.80
CA ALA A 198 10.74 -16.60 0.37
C ALA A 198 12.03 -17.34 -0.07
N PRO A 199 12.04 -18.07 -1.19
CA PRO A 199 13.25 -18.66 -1.76
C PRO A 199 14.14 -17.59 -2.44
N ILE A 200 14.26 -16.42 -1.81
CA ILE A 200 15.04 -15.28 -2.26
C ILE A 200 16.11 -15.02 -1.21
N ARG A 201 17.37 -15.20 -1.63
CA ARG A 201 18.56 -14.89 -0.84
C ARG A 201 19.51 -14.10 -1.72
N VAL A 202 19.97 -12.97 -1.22
CA VAL A 202 20.87 -12.09 -1.96
C VAL A 202 22.09 -11.77 -1.10
N PRO A 203 23.32 -11.97 -1.57
CA PRO A 203 24.50 -11.68 -0.77
C PRO A 203 24.54 -10.25 -0.25
N ILE A 204 24.97 -10.07 1.00
CA ILE A 204 24.79 -8.82 1.76
C ILE A 204 25.41 -7.59 1.08
N HIS A 205 26.47 -7.77 0.31
CA HIS A 205 27.19 -6.69 -0.39
C HIS A 205 26.84 -6.57 -1.89
N GLN A 206 25.91 -7.37 -2.42
CA GLN A 206 25.54 -7.39 -3.83
C GLN A 206 24.25 -6.60 -4.11
N PHE A 207 24.31 -5.28 -3.91
CA PHE A 207 23.13 -4.39 -3.98
C PHE A 207 22.48 -4.31 -5.37
N GLU A 208 23.21 -4.56 -6.45
CA GLU A 208 22.62 -4.63 -7.80
C GLU A 208 21.74 -5.88 -7.98
N GLU A 209 22.09 -7.01 -7.32
CA GLU A 209 21.22 -8.19 -7.30
C GLU A 209 19.98 -7.95 -6.43
N VAL A 210 20.12 -7.21 -5.32
CA VAL A 210 18.96 -6.77 -4.52
C VAL A 210 18.03 -5.95 -5.41
N ARG A 211 18.56 -4.93 -6.08
CA ARG A 211 17.81 -4.05 -6.99
C ARG A 211 17.05 -4.85 -8.06
N LYS A 212 17.75 -5.78 -8.73
CA LYS A 212 17.16 -6.65 -9.75
C LYS A 212 16.03 -7.52 -9.18
N GLN A 213 16.19 -8.05 -7.98
CA GLN A 213 15.18 -8.86 -7.33
C GLN A 213 13.94 -8.04 -6.94
N LEU A 214 14.13 -6.83 -6.39
CA LEU A 214 13.04 -5.91 -6.06
C LEU A 214 12.23 -5.54 -7.31
N ARG A 215 12.91 -5.19 -8.41
CA ARG A 215 12.27 -4.91 -9.71
C ARG A 215 11.52 -6.11 -10.26
N THR A 216 12.10 -7.31 -10.16
CA THR A 216 11.46 -8.54 -10.64
C THR A 216 10.15 -8.79 -9.92
N GLU A 217 10.13 -8.62 -8.59
CA GLU A 217 8.92 -8.79 -7.78
C GLU A 217 7.84 -7.76 -8.14
N GLN A 218 8.20 -6.49 -8.32
CA GLN A 218 7.28 -5.42 -8.71
C GLN A 218 6.69 -5.66 -10.11
N VAL A 219 7.55 -5.85 -11.12
CA VAL A 219 7.15 -6.07 -12.51
C VAL A 219 6.22 -7.26 -12.63
N GLU A 220 6.47 -8.35 -11.92
CA GLU A 220 5.59 -9.52 -11.95
C GLU A 220 4.19 -9.22 -11.39
N ILE A 221 4.10 -8.48 -10.28
CA ILE A 221 2.80 -8.11 -9.68
C ILE A 221 2.03 -7.17 -10.62
N GLU A 222 2.69 -6.12 -11.12
CA GLU A 222 2.07 -5.12 -11.99
C GLU A 222 1.65 -5.72 -13.32
N THR A 223 2.49 -6.57 -13.92
CA THR A 223 2.17 -7.28 -15.17
C THR A 223 0.96 -8.18 -14.98
N PHE A 224 0.92 -8.96 -13.90
CA PHE A 224 -0.25 -9.82 -13.62
C PHE A 224 -1.52 -9.00 -13.42
N LEU A 225 -1.45 -7.90 -12.66
CA LEU A 225 -2.58 -7.00 -12.47
C LEU A 225 -3.06 -6.45 -13.81
N GLN A 226 -2.15 -5.95 -14.65
CA GLN A 226 -2.48 -5.42 -15.97
C GLN A 226 -3.12 -6.47 -16.87
N GLN A 227 -2.54 -7.67 -16.95
CA GLN A 227 -3.08 -8.78 -17.74
C GLN A 227 -4.49 -9.15 -17.27
N ALA A 228 -4.70 -9.30 -15.96
CA ALA A 228 -6.02 -9.61 -15.40
C ALA A 228 -7.04 -8.51 -15.73
N MET A 229 -6.64 -7.23 -15.66
CA MET A 229 -7.49 -6.12 -16.07
C MET A 229 -7.83 -6.14 -17.55
N GLU A 230 -6.85 -6.41 -18.42
CA GLU A 230 -7.04 -6.49 -19.86
C GLU A 230 -7.98 -7.65 -20.24
N THR A 231 -7.80 -8.83 -19.65
CA THR A 231 -8.68 -9.99 -19.86
C THR A 231 -10.13 -9.67 -19.50
N ILE A 232 -10.39 -9.09 -18.32
CA ILE A 232 -11.75 -8.74 -17.92
C ILE A 232 -12.33 -7.65 -18.85
N ARG A 233 -11.52 -6.67 -19.26
CA ARG A 233 -11.94 -5.58 -20.15
C ARG A 233 -12.42 -6.03 -21.53
N GLN A 234 -12.00 -7.21 -21.99
CA GLN A 234 -12.52 -7.79 -23.24
C GLN A 234 -14.02 -8.09 -23.14
N TYR A 235 -14.49 -8.47 -21.95
CA TYR A 235 -15.88 -8.83 -21.67
C TYR A 235 -16.67 -7.67 -21.03
N ASP A 236 -16.00 -6.86 -20.20
CA ASP A 236 -16.55 -5.68 -19.54
C ASP A 236 -15.64 -4.46 -19.75
N PRO A 237 -15.82 -3.68 -20.84
CA PRO A 237 -14.98 -2.52 -21.15
C PRO A 237 -15.00 -1.41 -20.10
N SER A 238 -15.95 -1.44 -19.16
CA SER A 238 -16.02 -0.49 -18.04
C SER A 238 -15.04 -0.85 -16.90
N PHE A 239 -14.57 -2.09 -16.88
CA PHE A 239 -13.69 -2.59 -15.83
C PHE A 239 -12.36 -1.82 -15.80
N GLY A 240 -11.93 -1.41 -14.62
CA GLY A 240 -10.72 -0.61 -14.45
C GLY A 240 -10.86 0.87 -14.85
N PHE A 241 -12.07 1.38 -15.08
CA PHE A 241 -12.28 2.80 -15.30
C PHE A 241 -12.27 3.53 -13.95
N ALA A 242 -11.11 4.08 -13.58
CA ALA A 242 -10.96 4.92 -12.40
C ALA A 242 -11.35 6.36 -12.77
N TRP A 243 -12.34 6.91 -12.08
CA TRP A 243 -12.69 8.32 -12.21
C TRP A 243 -12.20 9.09 -10.97
N ARG A 244 -11.37 10.14 -11.15
CA ARG A 244 -10.78 10.96 -10.07
C ARG A 244 -10.14 10.17 -8.90
N GLY A 245 -9.54 9.01 -9.17
CA GLY A 245 -8.90 8.19 -8.14
C GLY A 245 -9.84 7.35 -7.26
N THR A 246 -11.12 7.20 -7.65
CA THR A 246 -12.04 6.28 -6.97
C THR A 246 -11.89 4.84 -7.45
N VAL A 247 -12.31 3.90 -6.59
CA VAL A 247 -12.10 2.46 -6.72
C VAL A 247 -12.71 1.93 -8.03
N THR A 248 -12.01 1.00 -8.68
CA THR A 248 -12.48 0.33 -9.91
C THR A 248 -13.75 -0.48 -9.63
N PHE A 249 -14.69 -0.62 -10.57
CA PHE A 249 -15.89 -1.45 -10.39
C PHE A 249 -15.96 -2.66 -11.33
N PHE A 250 -16.49 -3.78 -10.83
CA PHE A 250 -16.92 -4.94 -11.61
C PHE A 250 -18.36 -5.23 -11.24
N HIS A 251 -19.29 -5.18 -12.21
CA HIS A 251 -20.71 -5.43 -11.92
C HIS A 251 -21.28 -4.57 -10.77
N GLY A 252 -20.79 -3.33 -10.62
CA GLY A 252 -21.21 -2.41 -9.55
C GLY A 252 -20.53 -2.60 -8.19
N ILE A 253 -19.50 -3.46 -8.10
CA ILE A 253 -18.79 -3.72 -6.83
C ILE A 253 -17.34 -3.18 -6.91
N PRO A 254 -16.81 -2.46 -5.90
CA PRO A 254 -15.45 -1.94 -5.89
C PRO A 254 -14.39 -3.05 -5.96
N VAL A 255 -13.26 -2.76 -6.62
CA VAL A 255 -12.23 -3.68 -7.09
C VAL A 255 -10.84 -3.08 -6.79
N ASN A 256 -10.36 -3.23 -5.56
CA ASN A 256 -8.94 -3.29 -5.19
C ASN A 256 -8.75 -3.92 -3.78
N PRO A 257 -7.91 -4.98 -3.60
CA PRO A 257 -7.23 -5.76 -4.64
C PRO A 257 -8.11 -6.91 -5.15
N PHE A 258 -8.25 -7.00 -6.48
CA PHE A 258 -8.97 -8.09 -7.13
C PHE A 258 -8.05 -9.13 -7.74
N ALA A 259 -6.87 -8.73 -8.20
CA ALA A 259 -5.81 -9.62 -8.67
C ALA A 259 -4.64 -9.57 -7.68
N GLN A 260 -4.18 -10.73 -7.22
CA GLN A 260 -3.12 -10.83 -6.22
C GLN A 260 -2.10 -11.89 -6.63
N ARG A 261 -0.82 -11.54 -6.50
CA ARG A 261 0.29 -12.49 -6.47
C ARG A 261 0.75 -12.62 -5.02
N LEU A 262 0.79 -13.85 -4.53
CA LEU A 262 1.13 -14.18 -3.15
C LEU A 262 2.25 -15.22 -3.11
N TRP A 263 3.14 -15.10 -2.14
CA TRP A 263 4.04 -16.18 -1.72
C TRP A 263 3.33 -17.05 -0.68
N LEU A 264 3.47 -18.36 -0.84
CA LEU A 264 2.97 -19.39 0.08
C LEU A 264 4.08 -19.84 1.03
N GLU A 265 3.68 -20.51 2.11
CA GLU A 265 4.59 -21.05 3.14
C GLU A 265 5.65 -22.02 2.60
N GLU A 266 5.31 -22.76 1.54
CA GLU A 266 6.22 -23.68 0.86
C GLU A 266 7.21 -22.99 -0.09
N GLY A 267 7.24 -21.65 -0.11
CA GLY A 267 8.08 -20.87 -1.01
C GLY A 267 7.59 -20.87 -2.46
N GLN A 268 6.37 -21.33 -2.74
CA GLN A 268 5.75 -21.25 -4.06
C GLN A 268 4.94 -19.96 -4.22
N LYS A 269 4.75 -19.52 -5.46
CA LYS A 269 3.86 -18.41 -5.78
C LYS A 269 2.44 -18.91 -6.04
N ARG A 270 1.47 -18.07 -5.74
CA ARG A 270 0.06 -18.24 -6.08
C ARG A 270 -0.47 -16.96 -6.69
N PHE A 271 -1.10 -17.09 -7.85
CA PHE A 271 -1.79 -16.02 -8.54
C PHE A 271 -3.28 -16.26 -8.38
N ARG A 272 -4.03 -15.23 -7.99
CA ARG A 272 -5.49 -15.35 -7.83
C ARG A 272 -6.19 -14.08 -8.25
N VAL A 273 -7.40 -14.25 -8.78
CA VAL A 273 -8.34 -13.18 -9.10
C VAL A 273 -9.63 -13.43 -8.35
N MET A 274 -10.10 -12.42 -7.61
CA MET A 274 -11.26 -12.47 -6.73
C MET A 274 -12.21 -11.33 -7.05
N GLN A 275 -13.51 -11.58 -6.93
CA GLN A 275 -14.51 -10.53 -6.92
C GLN A 275 -14.65 -10.00 -5.50
N GLN A 276 -14.14 -8.79 -5.25
CA GLN A 276 -14.32 -8.09 -3.98
C GLN A 276 -15.83 -7.87 -3.78
N GLY A 277 -16.34 -8.10 -2.57
CA GLY A 277 -17.78 -8.09 -2.25
C GLY A 277 -18.40 -9.49 -2.07
N SER A 278 -18.18 -10.43 -3.01
CA SER A 278 -18.72 -11.79 -2.91
C SER A 278 -17.74 -12.81 -2.32
N ARG A 279 -16.46 -12.43 -2.14
CA ARG A 279 -15.34 -13.34 -1.78
C ARG A 279 -15.21 -14.52 -2.74
N ARG A 280 -15.79 -14.42 -3.94
CA ARG A 280 -15.72 -15.46 -4.97
C ARG A 280 -14.36 -15.40 -5.66
N ILE A 281 -13.69 -16.55 -5.74
CA ILE A 281 -12.48 -16.72 -6.55
C ILE A 281 -12.93 -16.93 -8.00
N LEU A 282 -12.51 -16.04 -8.90
CA LEU A 282 -12.77 -16.15 -10.33
C LEU A 282 -11.72 -17.03 -11.01
N ALA A 283 -10.46 -16.88 -10.60
CA ALA A 283 -9.35 -17.68 -11.10
C ALA A 283 -8.28 -17.86 -10.01
N ILE A 284 -7.62 -19.00 -10.02
CA ILE A 284 -6.49 -19.29 -9.13
C ILE A 284 -5.54 -20.28 -9.82
N GLY A 285 -4.25 -19.96 -9.85
CA GLY A 285 -3.23 -20.76 -10.51
C GLY A 285 -1.87 -20.63 -9.86
N ALA A 286 -0.95 -21.51 -10.22
CA ALA A 286 0.44 -21.47 -9.77
C ALA A 286 1.26 -20.44 -10.56
N THR A 287 0.84 -20.11 -11.79
CA THR A 287 1.49 -19.12 -12.64
C THR A 287 0.52 -18.02 -13.08
N SER A 288 1.09 -16.89 -13.54
CA SER A 288 0.31 -15.79 -14.14
C SER A 288 -0.50 -16.30 -15.33
N ASP A 289 0.15 -16.94 -16.31
CA ASP A 289 -0.49 -17.39 -17.56
C ASP A 289 -1.63 -18.37 -17.31
N GLU A 290 -1.45 -19.36 -16.42
CA GLU A 290 -2.50 -20.29 -16.04
C GLU A 290 -3.71 -19.55 -15.46
N THR A 291 -3.46 -18.61 -14.55
CA THR A 291 -4.51 -17.85 -13.88
C THR A 291 -5.26 -16.95 -14.86
N ILE A 292 -4.57 -16.35 -15.83
CA ILE A 292 -5.17 -15.54 -16.88
C ILE A 292 -6.04 -16.38 -17.82
N GLN A 293 -5.60 -17.59 -18.18
CA GLN A 293 -6.42 -18.51 -18.98
C GLN A 293 -7.69 -18.95 -18.24
N LEU A 294 -7.57 -19.27 -16.95
CA LEU A 294 -8.72 -19.62 -16.11
C LEU A 294 -9.68 -18.43 -15.95
N LEU A 295 -9.13 -17.22 -15.83
CA LEU A 295 -9.93 -15.99 -15.78
C LEU A 295 -10.69 -15.78 -17.09
N ASP A 296 -10.04 -15.89 -18.24
CA ASP A 296 -10.67 -15.75 -19.55
C ASP A 296 -11.84 -16.73 -19.72
N GLN A 297 -11.65 -17.99 -19.34
CA GLN A 297 -12.72 -19.00 -19.34
C GLN A 297 -13.86 -18.65 -18.39
N ALA A 298 -13.55 -18.22 -17.17
CA ALA A 298 -14.55 -17.90 -16.15
C ALA A 298 -15.40 -16.67 -16.53
N VAL A 299 -14.80 -15.66 -17.13
CA VAL A 299 -15.49 -14.43 -17.54
C VAL A 299 -16.20 -14.64 -18.88
N GLY A 300 -15.60 -15.41 -19.80
CA GLY A 300 -16.16 -15.73 -21.11
C GLY A 300 -17.31 -16.74 -21.10
N ALA A 301 -17.42 -17.58 -20.07
CA ALA A 301 -18.58 -18.46 -19.87
C ALA A 301 -19.90 -17.72 -19.59
N GLY A 302 -19.85 -16.39 -19.42
CA GLY A 302 -20.99 -15.54 -19.09
C GLY A 302 -21.40 -15.62 -17.61
N GLU A 303 -22.20 -14.66 -17.16
CA GLU A 303 -22.78 -14.72 -15.83
C GLU A 303 -23.66 -15.97 -15.66
N PRO A 304 -23.76 -16.55 -14.45
CA PRO A 304 -24.67 -17.65 -14.16
C PRO A 304 -26.14 -17.40 -14.59
N ASP A 305 -26.55 -16.14 -14.77
CA ASP A 305 -27.93 -15.74 -15.08
C ASP A 305 -28.11 -15.00 -16.42
N GLY A 306 -27.09 -14.96 -17.28
CA GLY A 306 -27.21 -14.57 -18.70
C GLY A 306 -27.66 -13.13 -19.00
N THR A 307 -27.68 -12.23 -18.02
CA THR A 307 -28.11 -10.83 -18.22
C THR A 307 -26.88 -9.93 -18.39
N PRO A 308 -26.61 -9.37 -19.57
CA PRO A 308 -25.45 -8.49 -19.75
C PRO A 308 -25.57 -7.25 -18.86
N VAL A 309 -24.46 -6.87 -18.23
CA VAL A 309 -24.42 -5.68 -17.39
C VAL A 309 -24.74 -4.43 -18.20
N SER A 310 -25.59 -3.58 -17.64
CA SER A 310 -25.91 -2.26 -18.19
C SER A 310 -24.66 -1.37 -18.09
N ALA A 311 -24.09 -0.98 -19.23
CA ALA A 311 -22.97 -0.05 -19.30
C ALA A 311 -23.39 1.34 -18.79
N VAL A 312 -24.65 1.72 -19.04
CA VAL A 312 -25.29 2.88 -18.39
C VAL A 312 -25.28 2.72 -16.88
N GLY A 313 -25.78 1.59 -16.35
CA GLY A 313 -25.83 1.33 -14.91
C GLY A 313 -24.46 1.39 -14.24
N GLN A 314 -23.43 0.79 -14.86
CA GLN A 314 -22.05 0.83 -14.37
C GLN A 314 -21.49 2.26 -14.32
N LEU A 315 -21.66 3.03 -15.40
CA LEU A 315 -21.20 4.43 -15.45
C LEU A 315 -21.88 5.27 -14.35
N LEU A 316 -23.20 5.10 -14.18
CA LEU A 316 -23.96 5.84 -13.18
C LEU A 316 -23.54 5.48 -11.75
N LEU A 317 -23.38 4.19 -11.44
CA LEU A 317 -22.92 3.75 -10.12
C LEU A 317 -21.50 4.27 -9.82
N GLY A 318 -20.58 4.18 -10.79
CA GLY A 318 -19.21 4.68 -10.63
C GLY A 318 -19.13 6.19 -10.41
N ILE A 319 -19.99 6.97 -11.07
CA ILE A 319 -20.09 8.43 -10.85
C ILE A 319 -20.75 8.74 -9.51
N TRP A 320 -21.81 8.01 -9.16
CA TRP A 320 -22.59 8.25 -7.96
C TRP A 320 -21.82 8.03 -6.66
N GLN A 321 -21.04 6.95 -6.57
CA GLN A 321 -20.24 6.64 -5.38
C GLN A 321 -19.13 7.67 -5.09
N GLN A 322 -18.92 8.66 -5.96
CA GLN A 322 -18.02 9.78 -5.69
C GLN A 322 -18.63 10.86 -4.79
N PHE A 323 -19.96 10.90 -4.74
CA PHE A 323 -20.69 11.96 -4.06
C PHE A 323 -21.38 11.44 -2.79
N GLU A 324 -21.73 10.16 -2.75
CA GLU A 324 -22.50 9.55 -1.66
C GLU A 324 -21.96 8.17 -1.30
N SER A 325 -21.57 7.98 -0.03
CA SER A 325 -21.02 6.72 0.49
C SER A 325 -22.07 5.84 1.16
N ASP A 326 -23.27 6.38 1.43
CA ASP A 326 -24.38 5.64 2.02
C ASP A 326 -25.24 4.97 0.93
N GLU A 327 -25.26 3.64 0.93
CA GLU A 327 -26.06 2.81 0.01
C GLU A 327 -27.59 3.02 0.18
N ALA A 328 -28.04 3.66 1.27
CA ALA A 328 -29.46 3.93 1.53
C ALA A 328 -30.07 5.03 0.63
N THR A 329 -29.26 5.70 -0.18
CA THR A 329 -29.61 6.89 -0.96
C THR A 329 -29.85 6.54 -2.43
N TYR A 330 -31.05 6.02 -2.73
CA TYR A 330 -31.37 5.38 -4.03
C TYR A 330 -31.55 6.36 -5.22
N LEU A 331 -30.91 6.06 -6.35
CA LEU A 331 -31.38 6.48 -7.68
C LEU A 331 -32.67 5.72 -8.02
N THR A 332 -33.75 6.43 -8.36
CA THR A 332 -35.07 5.79 -8.57
C THR A 332 -35.34 5.38 -10.00
N ALA A 333 -34.75 6.08 -10.97
CA ALA A 333 -34.88 5.74 -12.39
C ALA A 333 -33.74 6.35 -13.22
N VAL A 334 -33.55 5.80 -14.41
CA VAL A 334 -32.75 6.40 -15.48
C VAL A 334 -33.69 6.73 -16.62
N ASP A 335 -33.77 8.02 -16.96
CA ASP A 335 -34.62 8.53 -18.03
C ASP A 335 -33.76 8.90 -19.25
N CYS A 336 -34.11 8.34 -20.41
CA CYS A 336 -33.42 8.60 -21.67
C CYS A 336 -34.30 9.47 -22.56
N GLU A 337 -33.98 10.75 -22.67
CA GLU A 337 -34.79 11.69 -23.44
C GLU A 337 -34.15 11.93 -24.82
N GLY A 338 -34.95 11.77 -25.88
CA GLY A 338 -34.47 11.94 -27.27
C GLY A 338 -33.45 10.89 -27.73
N ILE A 339 -33.25 9.83 -26.96
CA ILE A 339 -32.40 8.68 -27.28
C ILE A 339 -33.00 7.40 -26.71
N SER A 340 -32.93 6.28 -27.45
CA SER A 340 -33.37 5.01 -26.88
C SER A 340 -32.35 4.49 -25.87
N ARG A 341 -32.82 3.75 -24.85
CA ARG A 341 -31.92 3.14 -23.84
C ARG A 341 -30.82 2.29 -24.49
N GLN A 342 -31.15 1.50 -25.51
CA GLN A 342 -30.16 0.68 -26.24
C GLN A 342 -29.11 1.53 -26.98
N GLN A 343 -29.49 2.69 -27.52
CA GLN A 343 -28.54 3.61 -28.15
C GLN A 343 -27.61 4.26 -27.10
N ALA A 344 -28.14 4.62 -25.93
CA ALA A 344 -27.34 5.13 -24.82
C ALA A 344 -26.34 4.08 -24.32
N GLU A 345 -26.80 2.83 -24.12
CA GLU A 345 -25.96 1.68 -23.73
C GLU A 345 -24.79 1.47 -24.69
N ASN A 346 -25.07 1.41 -26.00
CA ASN A 346 -24.01 1.19 -26.98
C ASN A 346 -23.01 2.35 -27.05
N ARG A 347 -23.49 3.60 -26.98
CA ARG A 347 -22.61 4.78 -26.97
C ARG A 347 -21.68 4.78 -25.76
N ILE A 348 -22.25 4.61 -24.56
CA ILE A 348 -21.47 4.54 -23.32
C ILE A 348 -20.49 3.37 -23.36
N ARG A 349 -20.91 2.17 -23.80
CA ARG A 349 -20.03 1.00 -23.94
C ARG A 349 -18.86 1.29 -24.87
N HIS A 350 -19.10 1.87 -26.04
CA HIS A 350 -18.03 2.21 -26.98
C HIS A 350 -17.09 3.29 -26.44
N SER A 351 -17.61 4.30 -25.75
CA SER A 351 -16.80 5.35 -25.14
C SER A 351 -15.98 4.86 -23.95
N LEU A 352 -16.52 3.95 -23.14
CA LEU A 352 -15.77 3.24 -22.10
C LEU A 352 -14.64 2.41 -22.71
N ALA A 353 -14.93 1.65 -23.76
CA ALA A 353 -13.91 0.86 -24.48
C ALA A 353 -12.78 1.72 -25.06
N ARG A 354 -13.10 2.95 -25.51
CA ARG A 354 -12.12 3.92 -26.02
C ARG A 354 -11.46 4.76 -24.92
N ARG A 355 -11.89 4.64 -23.67
CA ARG A 355 -11.43 5.44 -22.53
C ARG A 355 -11.57 6.94 -22.79
N GLU A 356 -12.68 7.35 -23.37
CA GLU A 356 -12.99 8.78 -23.54
C GLU A 356 -13.05 9.46 -22.15
N PRO A 357 -12.61 10.71 -22.01
CA PRO A 357 -12.74 11.44 -20.75
C PRO A 357 -14.19 11.85 -20.50
N ILE A 358 -14.59 11.94 -19.22
CA ILE A 358 -15.87 12.55 -18.81
C ILE A 358 -15.65 14.05 -18.61
N GLU A 359 -16.41 14.87 -19.33
CA GLU A 359 -16.33 16.33 -19.25
C GLU A 359 -17.41 16.85 -18.30
N TRP A 360 -17.05 17.51 -17.20
CA TRP A 360 -18.04 18.10 -16.30
C TRP A 360 -18.54 19.43 -16.86
N ILE A 361 -19.85 19.55 -17.01
CA ILE A 361 -20.52 20.78 -17.47
C ILE A 361 -20.83 21.67 -16.27
N ASP A 362 -21.44 21.08 -15.23
CA ASP A 362 -21.86 21.81 -14.03
C ASP A 362 -21.67 20.92 -12.80
N ARG A 363 -21.24 21.55 -11.72
CA ARG A 363 -21.02 20.96 -10.39
C ARG A 363 -21.54 21.92 -9.35
N ALA A 364 -22.82 21.80 -9.04
CA ALA A 364 -23.51 22.78 -8.22
C ALA A 364 -23.50 22.36 -6.76
N GLN A 365 -23.06 23.27 -5.86
CA GLN A 365 -23.16 23.05 -4.41
C GLN A 365 -24.60 22.82 -3.93
N ASN A 366 -25.60 23.32 -4.67
CA ASN A 366 -27.03 23.17 -4.39
C ASN A 366 -27.82 23.01 -5.70
N GLY A 367 -27.51 21.98 -6.50
CA GLY A 367 -28.14 21.76 -7.81
C GLY A 367 -27.70 20.44 -8.46
N ASN A 368 -28.30 20.11 -9.59
CA ASN A 368 -27.98 18.87 -10.31
C ASN A 368 -26.59 18.94 -10.93
N ASP A 369 -25.79 17.90 -10.75
CA ASP A 369 -24.50 17.81 -11.42
C ASP A 369 -24.68 17.30 -12.85
N SER A 370 -23.93 17.82 -13.81
CA SER A 370 -24.04 17.41 -15.21
C SER A 370 -22.68 17.16 -15.84
N CYS A 371 -22.55 16.09 -16.62
CA CYS A 371 -21.34 15.75 -17.36
C CYS A 371 -21.65 15.27 -18.79
N ARG A 372 -20.66 15.33 -19.68
CA ARG A 372 -20.70 14.76 -21.03
C ARG A 372 -19.83 13.53 -21.11
N PHE A 373 -20.34 12.51 -21.79
CA PHE A 373 -19.62 11.27 -22.08
C PHE A 373 -20.25 10.54 -23.27
N GLY A 374 -19.46 10.08 -24.23
CA GLY A 374 -19.95 9.35 -25.42
C GLY A 374 -20.96 10.09 -26.29
N GLY A 375 -20.82 11.42 -26.38
CA GLY A 375 -21.76 12.30 -27.06
C GLY A 375 -23.14 12.34 -26.40
N LEU A 376 -23.20 12.04 -25.10
CA LEU A 376 -24.38 12.17 -24.26
C LEU A 376 -24.11 13.17 -23.14
N THR A 377 -25.15 13.89 -22.72
CA THR A 377 -25.18 14.66 -21.47
C THR A 377 -25.92 13.84 -20.42
N LEU A 378 -25.25 13.58 -19.28
CA LEU A 378 -25.80 12.92 -18.11
C LEU A 378 -26.00 13.95 -17.01
N THR A 379 -27.20 13.99 -16.43
CA THR A 379 -27.55 14.89 -15.33
C THR A 379 -27.96 14.08 -14.10
N PHE A 380 -27.21 14.27 -13.01
CA PHE A 380 -27.37 13.60 -11.74
C PHE A 380 -28.19 14.46 -10.77
N PRO A 381 -29.11 13.86 -10.01
CA PRO A 381 -29.89 14.59 -9.01
C PRO A 381 -29.00 15.02 -7.84
N HIS A 382 -29.21 16.25 -7.35
CA HIS A 382 -28.44 16.81 -6.23
C HIS A 382 -28.61 16.05 -4.90
N ARG A 383 -29.81 15.51 -4.65
CA ARG A 383 -30.13 14.73 -3.45
C ARG A 383 -31.03 13.55 -3.79
N PRO A 384 -30.86 12.39 -3.16
CA PRO A 384 -31.69 11.23 -3.46
C PRO A 384 -32.97 11.27 -2.61
N PRO A 385 -34.05 10.57 -3.02
CA PRO A 385 -34.17 9.81 -4.25
C PRO A 385 -34.36 10.69 -5.50
N GLY A 386 -33.67 10.36 -6.60
CA GLY A 386 -33.73 11.16 -7.83
C GLY A 386 -33.51 10.36 -9.11
N VAL A 387 -33.86 10.97 -10.25
CA VAL A 387 -33.77 10.38 -11.59
C VAL A 387 -32.54 10.90 -12.31
N VAL A 388 -31.72 9.99 -12.84
CA VAL A 388 -30.63 10.38 -13.75
C VAL A 388 -31.21 10.58 -15.14
N ARG A 389 -30.94 11.73 -15.76
CA ARG A 389 -31.37 12.03 -17.14
C ARG A 389 -30.21 11.87 -18.09
N ILE A 390 -30.44 11.18 -19.21
CA ILE A 390 -29.48 10.98 -20.29
C ILE A 390 -30.07 11.57 -21.57
N ARG A 391 -29.34 12.51 -22.18
CA ARG A 391 -29.73 13.17 -23.44
C ARG A 391 -28.57 13.12 -24.43
N ARG A 392 -28.85 13.30 -25.73
CA ARG A 392 -27.76 13.57 -26.69
C ARG A 392 -27.14 14.93 -26.37
N THR A 393 -25.83 15.06 -26.52
CA THR A 393 -25.18 16.36 -26.41
C THR A 393 -25.64 17.24 -27.58
N ASP A 394 -26.23 18.40 -27.29
CA ASP A 394 -26.60 19.36 -28.31
C ASP A 394 -25.32 19.98 -28.92
N GLU A 395 -25.03 19.66 -30.18
CA GLU A 395 -23.87 20.17 -30.94
C GLU A 395 -23.88 21.70 -31.10
N SER A 396 -24.99 22.39 -30.78
CA SER A 396 -25.14 23.84 -30.87
C SER A 396 -24.43 24.64 -29.77
N THR A 397 -23.98 24.00 -28.68
CA THR A 397 -23.25 24.71 -27.60
C THR A 397 -21.72 24.67 -27.75
N ALA A 398 -21.17 23.85 -28.65
CA ALA A 398 -19.72 23.81 -28.91
C ALA A 398 -19.22 24.96 -29.80
N VAL A 399 -20.13 25.68 -30.48
CA VAL A 399 -19.77 26.77 -31.41
C VAL A 399 -19.84 28.16 -30.74
N ALA A 400 -20.46 28.28 -29.56
CA ALA A 400 -20.69 29.56 -28.91
C ALA A 400 -19.46 30.16 -28.18
N GLU A 401 -18.38 29.39 -27.97
CA GLU A 401 -17.14 29.90 -27.33
C GLU A 401 -16.06 30.39 -28.32
N GLN A 402 -16.31 30.36 -29.64
CA GLN A 402 -15.33 30.83 -30.65
C GLN A 402 -15.68 32.15 -31.35
N THR A 403 -16.77 32.82 -30.97
CA THR A 403 -17.07 34.15 -31.49
C THR A 403 -17.44 35.06 -30.34
N ASP A 404 -16.43 35.64 -29.69
CA ASP A 404 -16.47 37.02 -29.23
C ASP A 404 -15.07 37.48 -28.81
N THR A 405 -14.35 38.07 -29.77
CA THR A 405 -13.39 39.14 -29.46
C THR A 405 -13.33 40.09 -30.66
N PRO A 406 -13.78 41.35 -30.53
CA PRO A 406 -13.50 42.39 -31.51
C PRO A 406 -12.03 42.84 -31.49
#